data_AF-A0A0R1JXM4-F1
#
_entry.id   AF-A0A0R1JXM4-F1
#
_cell.length_a   1.000
_cell.length_b   1.000
_cell.length_c   1.000
_cell.angle_alpha   90.00
_cell.angle_beta   90.00
_cell.angle_gamma   90.00
#
_symmetry.space_group_name_H-M   'P 1'
#
loop_
_entity.id
_entity.type
_entity.pdbx_description
1 polymer ?
#
loop_
_entity_poly.entity_id
_entity_poly.type
_entity_poly.pdbx_seq_one_letter_code
_entity_poly.pdbx_strand_id
1 'polypeptide(L)'
;MKKWAVLSFAFIIVGLAGCHSTPSAQPASRQALNHAETIWHDIGSWTAGKYTAQAASVAPTVVVTRHGLAVGSTALTYAQAKTAIRTQTSLVKPHWFTLKQLNAGLAKAKAGFVLKQLTDLTFYRTAVTPVPTTGFVARGKRLYAIEILATGDTAAKLPAITVYASAGRQPQRVATSDLAGRWVGADGRQLRVIGDKLYQNATLGASRQLIQPLRKVAVDQLYSATYLQHLAVAAQRGYRLTRATTTLATDGSTLYVFLSKQRMVGISSAGSVTFTKTNRGQDTSQVKADILKVFAAADARQDLLPAISVADIGSSHYEVACHAFSMLTDPYASKDIDWQKATLVNQRVMITDMYPELK
;
A
#
# COMPACT_ATOMS: atom_id res chain seq x y z
N MET A 1 6.84 -24.61 77.39
CA MET A 1 6.02 -24.66 76.15
C MET A 1 6.22 -23.32 75.43
N LYS A 2 6.64 -23.13 74.18
CA LYS A 2 6.92 -23.95 73.00
C LYS A 2 8.18 -23.36 72.32
N LYS A 3 9.09 -24.21 71.87
CA LYS A 3 10.22 -23.86 71.00
C LYS A 3 9.69 -23.58 69.59
N TRP A 4 10.15 -22.53 68.91
CA TRP A 4 9.96 -22.37 67.46
C TRP A 4 11.33 -22.36 66.78
N ALA A 5 11.51 -23.34 65.92
CA ALA A 5 12.72 -23.60 65.16
C ALA A 5 12.80 -22.65 63.95
N VAL A 6 13.99 -22.09 63.75
CA VAL A 6 14.38 -21.38 62.54
C VAL A 6 14.62 -22.40 61.44
N LEU A 7 13.87 -22.35 60.35
CA LEU A 7 14.13 -23.13 59.13
C LEU A 7 14.76 -22.21 58.08
N SER A 8 16.06 -22.40 57.87
CA SER A 8 16.83 -21.80 56.78
C SER A 8 16.48 -22.50 55.46
N PHE A 9 15.90 -21.78 54.51
CA PHE A 9 15.75 -22.24 53.12
C PHE A 9 16.98 -21.84 52.31
N ALA A 10 17.82 -22.82 51.98
CA ALA A 10 18.86 -22.68 50.98
C ALA A 10 18.24 -22.70 49.59
N PHE A 11 18.24 -21.56 48.90
CA PHE A 11 17.93 -21.49 47.47
C PHE A 11 19.14 -22.00 46.67
N ILE A 12 19.02 -23.22 46.15
CA ILE A 12 19.92 -23.73 45.12
C ILE A 12 19.50 -23.08 43.80
N ILE A 13 20.29 -22.11 43.33
CA ILE A 13 20.19 -21.57 41.98
C ILE A 13 20.83 -22.59 41.02
N VAL A 14 20.00 -23.44 40.41
CA VAL A 14 20.42 -24.26 39.27
C VAL A 14 20.50 -23.36 38.04
N GLY A 15 21.72 -22.98 37.68
CA GLY A 15 22.02 -22.34 36.41
C GLY A 15 21.81 -23.31 35.25
N LEU A 16 20.59 -23.36 34.71
CA LEU A 16 20.32 -23.95 33.40
C LEU A 16 20.92 -23.02 32.33
N ALA A 17 22.18 -23.28 31.98
CA ALA A 17 22.75 -22.86 30.71
C ALA A 17 22.04 -23.62 29.59
N GLY A 18 20.83 -23.17 29.25
CA GLY A 18 20.15 -23.62 28.04
C GLY A 18 21.00 -23.19 26.85
N CYS A 19 21.58 -24.16 26.15
CA CYS A 19 22.10 -23.97 24.80
C CYS A 19 20.97 -23.45 23.91
N HIS A 20 20.82 -22.12 23.84
CA HIS A 20 19.91 -21.47 22.91
C HIS A 20 20.50 -21.64 21.51
N SER A 21 20.18 -22.76 20.87
CA SER A 21 20.43 -22.93 19.45
C SER A 21 19.70 -21.80 18.71
N THR A 22 20.46 -20.96 18.01
CA THR A 22 19.86 -19.89 17.23
C THR A 22 19.08 -20.52 16.07
N PRO A 23 17.77 -20.26 15.93
CA PRO A 23 16.96 -20.94 14.93
C PRO A 23 17.39 -20.60 13.51
N SER A 24 17.27 -21.57 12.60
CA SER A 24 17.46 -21.36 11.15
C SER A 24 16.38 -20.42 10.60
N ALA A 25 16.77 -19.55 9.67
CA ALA A 25 15.87 -18.58 9.06
C ALA A 25 14.81 -19.21 8.12
N GLN A 26 15.16 -20.32 7.45
CA GLN A 26 14.43 -20.81 6.28
C GLN A 26 12.96 -21.20 6.56
N PRO A 27 12.62 -21.98 7.61
CA PRO A 27 11.22 -22.37 7.85
C PRO A 27 10.32 -21.18 8.18
N ALA A 28 10.79 -20.29 9.06
CA ALA A 28 10.04 -19.10 9.47
C ALA A 28 9.87 -18.10 8.31
N SER A 29 10.91 -17.94 7.49
CA SER A 29 10.87 -17.10 6.29
C SER A 29 9.86 -17.61 5.28
N ARG A 30 9.90 -18.91 4.95
CA ARG A 30 8.92 -19.52 4.03
C ARG A 30 7.49 -19.35 4.52
N GLN A 31 7.25 -19.57 5.81
CA GLN A 31 5.92 -19.36 6.39
C GLN A 31 5.44 -17.91 6.19
N ALA A 32 6.29 -16.93 6.54
CA ALA A 32 5.96 -15.51 6.42
C ALA A 32 5.72 -15.07 4.96
N LEU A 33 6.52 -15.57 4.02
CA LEU A 33 6.41 -15.23 2.59
C LEU A 33 5.24 -15.95 1.89
N ASN A 34 4.85 -17.14 2.38
CA ASN A 34 3.77 -17.95 1.80
C ASN A 34 2.35 -17.53 2.22
N HIS A 35 2.19 -16.51 3.07
CA HIS A 35 0.88 -15.95 3.35
C HIS A 35 0.17 -15.48 2.07
N ALA A 36 -1.16 -15.46 2.10
CA ALA A 36 -1.98 -15.02 0.96
C ALA A 36 -1.64 -13.61 0.50
N GLU A 37 -1.25 -12.76 1.44
CA GLU A 37 -0.72 -11.42 1.21
C GLU A 37 -0.01 -10.89 2.44
N THR A 38 1.18 -10.33 2.26
CA THR A 38 1.84 -9.48 3.25
C THR A 38 2.37 -8.23 2.56
N ILE A 39 2.06 -7.07 3.15
CA ILE A 39 2.59 -5.77 2.73
C ILE A 39 3.69 -5.40 3.71
N TRP A 40 4.89 -5.19 3.18
CA TRP A 40 6.08 -4.81 3.91
C TRP A 40 6.45 -3.38 3.51
N HIS A 41 6.67 -2.49 4.47
CA HIS A 41 7.17 -1.14 4.21
C HIS A 41 8.53 -0.94 4.85
N ASP A 42 9.40 -0.21 4.16
CA ASP A 42 10.73 0.15 4.66
C ASP A 42 10.63 0.91 5.99
N ILE A 43 11.42 0.49 6.98
CA ILE A 43 11.55 1.16 8.28
C ILE A 43 12.99 1.64 8.53
N GLY A 44 13.89 1.42 7.59
CA GLY A 44 15.28 1.87 7.65
C GLY A 44 16.27 0.80 7.18
N SER A 45 17.50 1.24 6.99
CA SER A 45 18.58 0.43 6.44
C SER A 45 19.82 0.45 7.32
N TRP A 46 20.63 -0.59 7.19
CA TRP A 46 21.95 -0.71 7.78
C TRP A 46 22.98 -0.68 6.67
N THR A 47 23.82 0.34 6.62
CA THR A 47 24.90 0.48 5.63
C THR A 47 26.23 0.58 6.37
N ALA A 48 27.18 -0.29 6.04
CA ALA A 48 28.46 -0.39 6.74
C ALA A 48 28.32 -0.46 8.28
N GLY A 49 27.26 -1.09 8.77
CA GLY A 49 26.97 -1.24 10.21
C GLY A 49 26.36 -0.02 10.90
N LYS A 50 26.03 1.05 10.17
CA LYS A 50 25.30 2.22 10.68
C LYS A 50 23.83 2.14 10.29
N TYR A 51 22.93 2.39 11.24
CA TYR A 51 21.49 2.42 10.99
C TYR A 51 21.03 3.81 10.56
N THR A 52 20.24 3.85 9.48
CA THR A 52 19.52 5.02 9.00
C THR A 52 18.04 4.69 9.01
N ALA A 53 17.26 5.42 9.81
CA ALA A 53 15.81 5.25 9.83
C ALA A 53 15.19 5.74 8.52
N GLN A 54 14.08 5.13 8.10
CA GLN A 54 13.24 5.67 7.03
C GLN A 54 12.78 7.08 7.41
N ALA A 55 13.01 8.06 6.54
CA ALA A 55 12.60 9.43 6.78
C ALA A 55 11.06 9.54 6.84
N ALA A 56 10.53 10.15 7.91
CA ALA A 56 9.09 10.27 8.11
C ALA A 56 8.38 11.10 7.03
N SER A 57 9.09 12.03 6.38
CA SER A 57 8.60 12.86 5.28
C SER A 57 8.62 12.16 3.92
N VAL A 58 9.25 10.99 3.81
CA VAL A 58 9.42 10.26 2.54
C VAL A 58 8.56 8.99 2.57
N ALA A 59 7.76 8.80 1.52
CA ALA A 59 6.98 7.57 1.36
C ALA A 59 7.93 6.35 1.32
N PRO A 60 7.72 5.32 2.15
CA PRO A 60 8.60 4.16 2.21
C PRO A 60 8.51 3.33 0.93
N THR A 61 9.60 2.63 0.59
CA THR A 61 9.53 1.54 -0.38
C THR A 61 8.60 0.44 0.16
N VAL A 62 7.74 -0.09 -0.70
CA VAL A 62 6.82 -1.18 -0.35
C VAL A 62 7.19 -2.44 -1.12
N VAL A 63 7.22 -3.57 -0.41
CA VAL A 63 7.29 -4.91 -1.00
C VAL A 63 5.98 -5.62 -0.65
N VAL A 64 5.33 -6.20 -1.65
CA VAL A 64 4.15 -7.05 -1.44
C VAL A 64 4.53 -8.48 -1.76
N THR A 65 4.31 -9.39 -0.82
CA THR A 65 4.54 -10.83 -1.02
C THR A 65 3.25 -11.61 -0.98
N ARG A 66 3.07 -12.57 -1.89
CA ARG A 66 1.91 -13.45 -1.98
C ARG A 66 2.38 -14.85 -2.36
N HIS A 67 2.01 -15.85 -1.57
CA HIS A 67 2.30 -17.26 -1.86
C HIS A 67 3.78 -17.53 -2.21
N GLY A 68 4.70 -16.89 -1.49
CA GLY A 68 6.14 -17.07 -1.65
C GLY A 68 6.81 -16.13 -2.66
N LEU A 69 6.02 -15.36 -3.42
CA LEU A 69 6.50 -14.47 -4.48
C LEU A 69 6.34 -13.00 -4.10
N ALA A 70 7.32 -12.16 -4.41
CA ALA A 70 7.08 -10.73 -4.48
C ALA A 70 6.22 -10.42 -5.72
N VAL A 71 5.23 -9.53 -5.58
CA VAL A 71 4.35 -9.18 -6.70
C VAL A 71 5.15 -8.50 -7.81
N GLY A 72 4.85 -8.84 -9.08
CA GLY A 72 5.59 -8.34 -10.24
C GLY A 72 6.97 -8.98 -10.43
N SER A 73 7.26 -10.09 -9.73
CA SER A 73 8.54 -10.77 -9.79
C SER A 73 8.43 -12.25 -10.16
N THR A 74 9.56 -12.83 -10.59
CA THR A 74 9.77 -14.28 -10.65
C THR A 74 10.70 -14.69 -9.52
N ALA A 75 10.37 -15.75 -8.78
CA ALA A 75 11.31 -16.34 -7.83
C ALA A 75 12.45 -17.08 -8.55
N LEU A 76 13.63 -17.03 -7.95
CA LEU A 76 14.82 -17.71 -8.44
C LEU A 76 15.41 -18.58 -7.33
N THR A 77 15.95 -19.72 -7.73
CA THR A 77 16.89 -20.46 -6.87
C THR A 77 18.19 -19.67 -6.73
N TYR A 78 18.95 -19.92 -5.66
CA TYR A 78 20.26 -19.31 -5.49
C TYR A 78 21.20 -19.60 -6.67
N ALA A 79 21.15 -20.82 -7.24
CA ALA A 79 21.95 -21.17 -8.42
C ALA A 79 21.60 -20.30 -9.62
N GLN A 80 20.31 -20.09 -9.90
CA GLN A 80 19.85 -19.21 -10.98
C GLN A 80 20.26 -17.75 -10.74
N ALA A 81 20.09 -17.26 -9.51
CA ALA A 81 20.50 -15.91 -9.12
C ALA A 81 22.01 -15.71 -9.31
N LYS A 82 22.83 -16.67 -8.86
CA LYS A 82 24.28 -16.66 -9.00
C LYS A 82 24.72 -16.66 -10.47
N THR A 83 24.09 -17.47 -11.31
CA THR A 83 24.38 -17.48 -12.75
C THR A 83 24.04 -16.13 -13.36
N ALA A 84 22.85 -15.59 -13.10
CA ALA A 84 22.42 -14.29 -13.63
C ALA A 84 23.38 -13.14 -13.26
N ILE A 85 23.90 -13.15 -12.02
CA ILE A 85 24.89 -12.18 -11.55
C ILE A 85 26.22 -12.36 -12.28
N ARG A 86 26.71 -13.59 -12.44
CA ARG A 86 27.99 -13.86 -13.10
C ARG A 86 28.00 -13.51 -14.59
N THR A 87 26.86 -13.65 -15.25
CA THR A 87 26.70 -13.31 -16.67
C THR A 87 26.47 -11.82 -16.90
N GLN A 88 26.25 -11.03 -15.84
CA GLN A 88 26.04 -9.60 -15.97
C GLN A 88 27.37 -8.85 -16.08
N THR A 89 27.66 -8.36 -17.29
CA THR A 89 28.93 -7.67 -17.60
C THR A 89 28.98 -6.24 -17.06
N SER A 90 27.85 -5.64 -16.72
CA SER A 90 27.79 -4.29 -16.13
C SER A 90 28.18 -4.23 -14.65
N LEU A 91 28.28 -5.38 -13.96
CA LEU A 91 28.74 -5.42 -12.57
C LEU A 91 30.26 -5.32 -12.52
N VAL A 92 30.76 -4.11 -12.29
CA VAL A 92 32.20 -3.86 -12.14
C VAL A 92 32.70 -4.46 -10.82
N LYS A 93 33.61 -5.44 -10.92
CA LYS A 93 34.32 -6.09 -9.79
C LYS A 93 33.37 -6.54 -8.65
N PRO A 94 32.49 -7.54 -8.87
CA PRO A 94 31.57 -7.99 -7.84
C PRO A 94 32.30 -8.69 -6.69
N HIS A 95 32.17 -8.15 -5.49
CA HIS A 95 32.70 -8.73 -4.25
C HIS A 95 31.58 -9.41 -3.46
N TRP A 96 31.55 -10.75 -3.51
CA TRP A 96 30.54 -11.54 -2.81
C TRP A 96 30.74 -11.51 -1.30
N PHE A 97 29.66 -11.26 -0.55
CA PHE A 97 29.69 -11.40 0.89
C PHE A 97 29.70 -12.88 1.29
N THR A 98 30.58 -13.22 2.22
CA THR A 98 30.59 -14.54 2.87
C THR A 98 29.39 -14.71 3.79
N LEU A 99 28.98 -15.94 4.07
CA LEU A 99 27.90 -16.24 5.03
C LEU A 99 28.18 -15.60 6.42
N LYS A 100 29.45 -15.54 6.83
CA LYS A 100 29.88 -14.87 8.07
C LYS A 100 29.57 -13.37 8.04
N GLN A 101 29.86 -12.69 6.93
CA GLN A 101 29.55 -11.26 6.77
C GLN A 101 28.05 -11.00 6.72
N LEU A 102 27.29 -11.86 6.04
CA LEU A 102 25.82 -11.78 6.02
C LEU A 102 25.21 -11.91 7.42
N ASN A 103 25.64 -12.93 8.17
CA ASN A 103 25.20 -13.14 9.55
C ASN A 103 25.65 -12.00 10.49
N ALA A 104 26.84 -11.44 10.29
CA ALA A 104 27.28 -10.27 11.04
C ALA A 104 26.40 -9.04 10.77
N GLY A 105 25.99 -8.82 9.51
CA GLY A 105 25.03 -7.78 9.15
C GLY A 105 23.66 -8.01 9.79
N LEU A 106 23.12 -9.22 9.71
CA LEU A 106 21.84 -9.59 10.32
C LEU A 106 21.85 -9.45 11.85
N ALA A 107 22.97 -9.76 12.50
CA ALA A 107 23.16 -9.53 13.93
C ALA A 107 23.08 -8.04 14.27
N LYS A 108 23.72 -7.16 13.46
CA LYS A 108 23.61 -5.70 13.62
C LYS A 108 22.16 -5.23 13.43
N ALA A 109 21.46 -5.78 12.44
CA ALA A 109 20.04 -5.52 12.20
C ALA A 109 19.09 -6.14 13.24
N LYS A 110 19.62 -6.79 14.30
CA LYS A 110 18.86 -7.45 15.36
C LYS A 110 17.82 -8.45 14.82
N ALA A 111 18.21 -9.20 13.80
CA ALA A 111 17.34 -10.17 13.14
C ALA A 111 16.97 -11.37 14.06
N GLY A 112 17.89 -11.71 14.98
CA GLY A 112 17.74 -12.76 15.98
C GLY A 112 17.74 -14.19 15.42
N PHE A 113 18.10 -14.35 14.15
CA PHE A 113 18.30 -15.63 13.48
C PHE A 113 19.63 -15.60 12.73
N VAL A 114 20.07 -16.76 12.25
CA VAL A 114 21.23 -16.89 11.37
C VAL A 114 20.86 -17.62 10.09
N LEU A 115 21.53 -17.25 9.01
CA LEU A 115 21.57 -18.00 7.76
C LEU A 115 22.57 -19.15 7.95
N LYS A 116 22.15 -20.37 7.61
CA LYS A 116 23.02 -21.55 7.53
C LYS A 116 23.61 -21.72 6.13
N GLN A 117 22.94 -21.17 5.13
CA GLN A 117 23.31 -21.27 3.72
C GLN A 117 22.66 -20.12 2.92
N LEU A 118 23.20 -19.80 1.75
CA LEU A 118 22.64 -18.75 0.88
C LEU A 118 21.28 -19.12 0.30
N THR A 119 20.94 -20.40 0.25
CA THR A 119 19.62 -20.92 -0.12
C THR A 119 18.54 -20.70 0.95
N ASP A 120 18.92 -20.20 2.13
CA ASP A 120 17.94 -19.69 3.12
C ASP A 120 17.33 -18.35 2.67
N LEU A 121 17.97 -17.66 1.72
CA LEU A 121 17.48 -16.44 1.09
C LEU A 121 16.55 -16.79 -0.08
N THR A 122 15.52 -15.98 -0.25
CA THR A 122 14.66 -15.99 -1.43
C THR A 122 15.11 -14.90 -2.38
N PHE A 123 15.25 -15.23 -3.67
CA PHE A 123 15.68 -14.27 -4.69
C PHE A 123 14.53 -13.99 -5.65
N TYR A 124 14.38 -12.74 -6.03
CA TYR A 124 13.36 -12.27 -6.95
C TYR A 124 14.03 -11.51 -8.10
N ARG A 125 13.58 -11.76 -9.33
CA ARG A 125 13.88 -10.90 -10.48
C ARG A 125 12.63 -10.16 -10.92
N THR A 126 12.79 -8.94 -11.39
CA THR A 126 11.73 -8.13 -11.99
C THR A 126 12.16 -7.66 -13.38
N ALA A 127 11.25 -7.07 -14.15
CA ALA A 127 11.61 -6.50 -15.46
C ALA A 127 12.65 -5.36 -15.34
N VAL A 128 12.58 -4.58 -14.25
CA VAL A 128 13.49 -3.46 -13.97
C VAL A 128 14.76 -3.87 -13.22
N THR A 129 14.70 -4.97 -12.47
CA THR A 129 15.85 -5.54 -11.74
C THR A 129 16.05 -6.99 -12.18
N PRO A 130 16.58 -7.21 -13.40
CA PRO A 130 16.72 -8.56 -13.95
C PRO A 130 17.81 -9.37 -13.24
N VAL A 131 18.75 -8.70 -12.57
CA VAL A 131 19.86 -9.33 -11.83
C VAL A 131 19.63 -9.21 -10.32
N PRO A 132 19.38 -10.32 -9.61
CA PRO A 132 18.96 -10.31 -8.21
C PRO A 132 20.16 -10.19 -7.25
N THR A 133 20.78 -9.01 -7.16
CA THR A 133 21.89 -8.73 -6.22
C THR A 133 21.45 -8.63 -4.75
N THR A 134 20.16 -8.79 -4.48
CA THR A 134 19.55 -8.72 -3.15
C THR A 134 18.78 -10.01 -2.86
N GLY A 135 19.04 -10.60 -1.69
CA GLY A 135 18.31 -11.76 -1.18
C GLY A 135 17.36 -11.36 -0.04
N PHE A 136 16.23 -12.05 0.06
CA PHE A 136 15.16 -11.75 1.01
C PHE A 136 15.00 -12.86 2.03
N VAL A 137 14.79 -12.48 3.29
CA VAL A 137 14.47 -13.42 4.37
C VAL A 137 13.53 -12.76 5.36
N ALA A 138 12.48 -13.47 5.76
CA ALA A 138 11.48 -12.95 6.68
C ALA A 138 11.54 -13.65 8.04
N ARG A 139 11.19 -12.91 9.10
CA ARG A 139 10.93 -13.48 10.43
C ARG A 139 9.89 -12.65 11.17
N GLY A 140 8.80 -13.30 11.55
CA GLY A 140 7.68 -12.64 12.22
C GLY A 140 7.15 -11.48 11.37
N LYS A 141 7.14 -10.27 11.93
CA LYS A 141 6.65 -9.05 11.25
C LYS A 141 7.76 -8.25 10.54
N ARG A 142 8.91 -8.85 10.28
CA ARG A 142 10.03 -8.20 9.58
C ARG A 142 10.48 -8.99 8.34
N LEU A 143 10.84 -8.26 7.30
CA LEU A 143 11.48 -8.76 6.10
C LEU A 143 12.84 -8.04 5.97
N TYR A 144 13.89 -8.80 5.68
CA TYR A 144 15.24 -8.28 5.51
C TYR A 144 15.62 -8.48 4.05
N ALA A 145 15.90 -7.38 3.35
CA ALA A 145 16.51 -7.40 2.03
C ALA A 145 18.02 -7.17 2.23
N ILE A 146 18.82 -8.12 1.78
CA ILE A 146 20.25 -8.20 2.09
C ILE A 146 21.01 -8.18 0.77
N GLU A 147 21.88 -7.19 0.60
CA GLU A 147 22.83 -7.20 -0.52
C GLU A 147 23.77 -8.40 -0.39
N ILE A 148 23.86 -9.22 -1.43
CA ILE A 148 24.71 -10.44 -1.44
C ILE A 148 26.10 -10.20 -2.04
N LEU A 149 26.32 -9.02 -2.63
CA LEU A 149 27.59 -8.56 -3.14
C LEU A 149 27.72 -7.04 -3.01
N ALA A 150 28.95 -6.55 -3.03
CA ALA A 150 29.28 -5.14 -3.28
C ALA A 150 29.88 -5.00 -4.69
N THR A 151 29.81 -3.80 -5.26
CA THR A 151 30.45 -3.45 -6.54
C THR A 151 31.54 -2.40 -6.34
N GLY A 152 32.56 -2.41 -7.20
CA GLY A 152 33.69 -1.48 -7.12
C GLY A 152 34.76 -1.86 -6.08
N ASP A 153 35.76 -0.98 -5.91
CA ASP A 153 36.97 -1.27 -5.11
C ASP A 153 36.76 -1.20 -3.59
N THR A 154 35.54 -0.91 -3.13
CA THR A 154 35.22 -0.88 -1.70
C THR A 154 34.80 -2.26 -1.22
N ALA A 155 35.71 -2.95 -0.55
CA ALA A 155 35.39 -4.12 0.25
C ALA A 155 34.64 -3.69 1.52
N ALA A 156 33.35 -3.32 1.38
CA ALA A 156 32.49 -3.12 2.53
C ALA A 156 32.58 -4.37 3.42
N LYS A 157 32.82 -4.18 4.73
CA LYS A 157 32.99 -5.32 5.64
C LYS A 157 31.67 -6.03 5.96
N LEU A 158 30.56 -5.31 5.80
CA LEU A 158 29.20 -5.78 6.08
C LEU A 158 28.28 -5.45 4.90
N PRO A 159 27.30 -6.31 4.61
CA PRO A 159 26.30 -6.04 3.57
C PRO A 159 25.41 -4.87 3.96
N ALA A 160 24.87 -4.17 2.96
CA ALA A 160 23.72 -3.31 3.21
C ALA A 160 22.48 -4.18 3.47
N ILE A 161 21.68 -3.79 4.45
CA ILE A 161 20.44 -4.49 4.80
C ILE A 161 19.33 -3.46 4.94
N THR A 162 18.30 -3.57 4.10
CA THR A 162 17.05 -2.82 4.28
C THR A 162 16.08 -3.67 5.09
N VAL A 163 15.52 -3.07 6.14
CA VAL A 163 14.56 -3.73 7.02
C VAL A 163 13.18 -3.21 6.71
N TYR A 164 12.27 -4.12 6.39
CA TYR A 164 10.87 -3.82 6.18
C TYR A 164 10.03 -4.38 7.34
N ALA A 165 8.92 -3.72 7.65
CA ALA A 165 7.95 -4.17 8.63
C ALA A 165 6.58 -4.41 8.01
N SER A 166 5.85 -5.40 8.53
CA SER A 166 4.43 -5.61 8.21
C SER A 166 3.49 -5.02 9.26
N ALA A 167 3.86 -3.89 9.87
CA ALA A 167 3.05 -3.17 10.84
C ALA A 167 2.02 -2.24 10.18
N GLY A 168 1.10 -1.69 10.98
CA GLY A 168 0.13 -0.68 10.52
C GLY A 168 -1.31 -1.05 10.83
N ARG A 169 -2.16 -0.03 10.93
CA ARG A 169 -3.60 -0.18 11.14
C ARG A 169 -4.24 -0.76 9.89
N GLN A 170 -4.92 -1.89 10.06
CA GLN A 170 -5.62 -2.56 8.97
C GLN A 170 -7.10 -2.16 8.96
N PRO A 171 -7.66 -1.77 7.80
CA PRO A 171 -9.09 -1.55 7.66
C PRO A 171 -9.90 -2.82 7.94
N GLN A 172 -11.11 -2.67 8.49
CA GLN A 172 -12.07 -3.77 8.57
C GLN A 172 -12.79 -3.95 7.23
N ARG A 173 -13.13 -5.19 6.90
CA ARG A 173 -13.95 -5.47 5.74
C ARG A 173 -15.35 -4.86 5.94
N VAL A 174 -15.75 -4.02 5.00
CA VAL A 174 -17.07 -3.38 4.96
C VAL A 174 -17.76 -3.67 3.62
N ALA A 175 -19.09 -3.75 3.65
CA ALA A 175 -19.90 -3.77 2.43
C ALA A 175 -20.14 -2.33 1.97
N THR A 176 -20.09 -2.08 0.66
CA THR A 176 -20.30 -0.72 0.12
C THR A 176 -21.69 -0.18 0.49
N SER A 177 -22.71 -1.04 0.58
CA SER A 177 -24.06 -0.68 1.03
C SER A 177 -24.11 -0.12 2.45
N ASP A 178 -23.21 -0.53 3.34
CA ASP A 178 -23.12 -0.01 4.71
C ASP A 178 -22.54 1.42 4.76
N LEU A 179 -21.94 1.91 3.67
CA LEU A 179 -21.21 3.18 3.65
C LEU A 179 -22.10 4.38 3.31
N ALA A 180 -23.28 4.14 2.74
CA ALA A 180 -24.22 5.17 2.30
C ALA A 180 -24.55 6.19 3.41
N GLY A 181 -24.46 7.48 3.10
CA GLY A 181 -24.74 8.56 4.03
C GLY A 181 -23.66 9.65 4.04
N ARG A 182 -23.79 10.56 4.99
CA ARG A 182 -22.90 11.70 5.17
C ARG A 182 -21.68 11.35 6.03
N TRP A 183 -20.53 11.81 5.58
CA TRP A 183 -19.23 11.65 6.24
C TRP A 183 -18.64 13.02 6.53
N VAL A 184 -18.30 13.29 7.78
CA VAL A 184 -17.77 14.59 8.22
C VAL A 184 -16.34 14.41 8.71
N GLY A 185 -15.42 15.14 8.09
CA GLY A 185 -14.01 15.19 8.45
C GLY A 185 -13.78 15.98 9.73
N ALA A 186 -12.72 15.66 10.46
CA ALA A 186 -12.27 16.44 11.61
C ALA A 186 -11.89 17.89 11.24
N ASP A 187 -11.65 18.16 9.95
CA ASP A 187 -11.42 19.48 9.36
C ASP A 187 -12.70 20.18 8.89
N GLY A 188 -13.89 19.61 9.16
CA GLY A 188 -15.18 20.15 8.76
C GLY A 188 -15.60 19.84 7.32
N ARG A 189 -14.72 19.27 6.49
CA ARG A 189 -15.10 18.85 5.13
C ARG A 189 -16.19 17.78 5.20
N GLN A 190 -17.14 17.84 4.27
CA GLN A 190 -18.21 16.86 4.20
C GLN A 190 -18.20 16.14 2.86
N LEU A 191 -18.41 14.83 2.93
CA LEU A 191 -18.49 13.93 1.79
C LEU A 191 -19.81 13.14 1.89
N ARG A 192 -20.31 12.67 0.75
CA ARG A 192 -21.54 11.89 0.68
C ARG A 192 -21.26 10.57 -0.01
N VAL A 193 -21.65 9.46 0.58
CA VAL A 193 -21.70 8.17 -0.13
C VAL A 193 -23.12 7.94 -0.62
N ILE A 194 -23.27 7.74 -1.92
CA ILE A 194 -24.52 7.35 -2.58
C ILE A 194 -24.20 6.15 -3.48
N GLY A 195 -24.87 5.02 -3.22
CA GLY A 195 -24.56 3.76 -3.93
C GLY A 195 -23.10 3.34 -3.70
N ASP A 196 -22.37 3.16 -4.78
CA ASP A 196 -20.95 2.80 -4.80
C ASP A 196 -20.02 3.98 -5.10
N LYS A 197 -20.50 5.22 -4.96
CA LYS A 197 -19.73 6.43 -5.23
C LYS A 197 -19.58 7.29 -3.97
N LEU A 198 -18.39 7.86 -3.81
CA LEU A 198 -18.10 8.92 -2.85
C LEU A 198 -18.19 10.25 -3.59
N TYR A 199 -19.01 11.17 -3.11
CA TYR A 199 -19.23 12.49 -3.70
C TYR A 199 -18.60 13.56 -2.83
N GLN A 200 -17.99 14.53 -3.50
CA GLN A 200 -17.58 15.80 -2.93
C GLN A 200 -18.41 16.90 -3.58
N ASN A 201 -19.23 17.57 -2.77
CA ASN A 201 -20.04 18.69 -3.21
C ASN A 201 -19.18 19.96 -3.30
N ALA A 202 -19.44 20.77 -4.32
CA ALA A 202 -18.81 22.07 -4.55
C ALA A 202 -19.89 23.12 -4.85
N THR A 203 -19.56 24.40 -4.75
CA THR A 203 -20.52 25.50 -4.96
C THR A 203 -21.25 25.39 -6.31
N LEU A 204 -20.49 25.09 -7.36
CA LEU A 204 -21.00 25.01 -8.73
C LEU A 204 -21.30 23.58 -9.18
N GLY A 205 -21.05 22.55 -8.38
CA GLY A 205 -21.01 21.20 -8.94
C GLY A 205 -20.80 20.10 -7.92
N ALA A 206 -20.50 18.91 -8.42
CA ALA A 206 -19.97 17.83 -7.59
C ALA A 206 -18.97 17.00 -8.38
N SER A 207 -17.98 16.46 -7.66
CA SER A 207 -17.13 15.38 -8.16
C SER A 207 -17.48 14.09 -7.44
N ARG A 208 -17.15 12.95 -8.05
CA ARG A 208 -17.36 11.64 -7.44
C ARG A 208 -16.28 10.65 -7.82
N GLN A 209 -16.01 9.73 -6.89
CA GLN A 209 -15.03 8.66 -7.04
C GLN A 209 -15.71 7.31 -6.82
N LEU A 210 -15.23 6.28 -7.54
CA LEU A 210 -15.72 4.93 -7.33
C LEU A 210 -15.19 4.37 -6.01
N ILE A 211 -16.09 3.81 -5.20
CA ILE A 211 -15.75 3.05 -4.00
C ILE A 211 -15.45 1.61 -4.41
N GLN A 212 -14.18 1.23 -4.33
CA GLN A 212 -13.68 -0.06 -4.78
C GLN A 212 -13.29 -0.93 -3.57
N PRO A 213 -13.99 -2.06 -3.36
CA PRO A 213 -13.50 -3.11 -2.47
C PRO A 213 -12.36 -3.85 -3.17
N LEU A 214 -11.14 -3.80 -2.62
CA LEU A 214 -9.94 -4.31 -3.31
C LEU A 214 -10.01 -5.82 -3.63
N ARG A 215 -10.72 -6.58 -2.81
CA ARG A 215 -11.00 -8.02 -3.04
C ARG A 215 -11.73 -8.31 -4.36
N LYS A 216 -12.39 -7.31 -4.95
CA LYS A 216 -13.07 -7.42 -6.26
C LYS A 216 -12.18 -7.01 -7.43
N VAL A 217 -11.01 -6.41 -7.16
CA VAL A 217 -10.02 -6.06 -8.19
C VAL A 217 -9.14 -7.28 -8.44
N ALA A 218 -8.88 -7.56 -9.72
CA ALA A 218 -7.96 -8.62 -10.13
C ALA A 218 -6.55 -8.31 -9.61
N VAL A 219 -5.77 -9.35 -9.30
CA VAL A 219 -4.47 -9.18 -8.63
C VAL A 219 -3.46 -8.47 -9.55
N ASP A 220 -3.40 -8.92 -10.79
CA ASP A 220 -2.54 -8.40 -11.85
C ASP A 220 -2.85 -6.93 -12.17
N GLN A 221 -4.13 -6.54 -12.06
CA GLN A 221 -4.55 -5.14 -12.17
C GLN A 221 -4.25 -4.32 -10.92
N LEU A 222 -4.51 -4.89 -9.74
CA LEU A 222 -4.42 -4.16 -8.47
C LEU A 222 -3.00 -3.67 -8.22
N TYR A 223 -1.99 -4.51 -8.41
CA TYR A 223 -0.61 -4.18 -8.06
C TYR A 223 0.16 -3.44 -9.17
N SER A 224 -0.50 -2.47 -9.79
CA SER A 224 0.14 -1.51 -10.70
C SER A 224 1.13 -0.61 -9.95
N ALA A 225 1.99 0.09 -10.70
CA ALA A 225 2.90 1.08 -10.12
C ALA A 225 2.15 2.16 -9.31
N THR A 226 0.99 2.61 -9.81
CA THR A 226 0.10 3.58 -9.15
C THR A 226 -0.37 3.07 -7.80
N TYR A 227 -0.86 1.83 -7.72
CA TYR A 227 -1.32 1.29 -6.43
C TYR A 227 -0.17 1.05 -5.45
N LEU A 228 1.01 0.65 -5.92
CA LEU A 228 2.20 0.54 -5.05
C LEU A 228 2.59 1.89 -4.44
N GLN A 229 2.44 3.00 -5.18
CA GLN A 229 2.61 4.35 -4.62
C GLN A 229 1.54 4.67 -3.57
N HIS A 230 0.29 4.28 -3.81
CA HIS A 230 -0.78 4.43 -2.82
C HIS A 230 -0.50 3.64 -1.53
N LEU A 231 0.04 2.42 -1.64
CA LEU A 231 0.47 1.64 -0.49
C LEU A 231 1.60 2.33 0.28
N ALA A 232 2.56 2.94 -0.42
CA ALA A 232 3.66 3.68 0.19
C ALA A 232 3.13 4.88 1.00
N VAL A 233 2.27 5.70 0.40
CA VAL A 233 1.65 6.86 1.08
C VAL A 233 0.81 6.41 2.29
N ALA A 234 0.04 5.33 2.15
CA ALA A 234 -0.74 4.78 3.27
C ALA A 234 0.16 4.25 4.41
N ALA A 235 1.24 3.55 4.08
CA ALA A 235 2.21 3.03 5.05
C ALA A 235 2.94 4.16 5.78
N GLN A 236 3.29 5.25 5.09
CA GLN A 236 3.84 6.47 5.69
C GLN A 236 2.90 7.05 6.77
N ARG A 237 1.58 6.89 6.60
CA ARG A 237 0.57 7.31 7.58
C ARG A 237 0.14 6.19 8.55
N GLY A 238 0.89 5.09 8.60
CA GLY A 238 0.68 3.99 9.54
C GLY A 238 -0.48 3.06 9.18
N TYR A 239 -0.94 3.04 7.92
CA TYR A 239 -2.00 2.16 7.45
C TYR A 239 -1.45 1.01 6.61
N ARG A 240 -2.09 -0.16 6.75
CA ARG A 240 -1.76 -1.37 5.96
C ARG A 240 -2.98 -1.80 5.15
N LEU A 241 -2.97 -1.47 3.85
CA LEU A 241 -4.11 -1.63 2.96
C LEU A 241 -4.09 -2.98 2.22
N THR A 242 -4.44 -4.04 2.93
CA THR A 242 -4.50 -5.38 2.33
C THR A 242 -5.70 -5.52 1.40
N ARG A 243 -5.55 -6.29 0.32
CA ARG A 243 -6.62 -6.59 -0.65
C ARG A 243 -7.84 -7.21 0.01
N ALA A 244 -7.63 -8.06 1.01
CA ALA A 244 -8.70 -8.83 1.65
C ALA A 244 -9.70 -7.96 2.42
N THR A 245 -9.24 -6.87 3.06
CA THR A 245 -10.08 -6.09 3.98
C THR A 245 -10.33 -4.67 3.54
N THR A 246 -9.55 -4.13 2.61
CA THR A 246 -9.64 -2.72 2.23
C THR A 246 -10.79 -2.45 1.27
N THR A 247 -11.53 -1.38 1.57
CA THR A 247 -12.47 -0.71 0.67
C THR A 247 -12.09 0.76 0.68
N LEU A 248 -11.91 1.37 -0.50
CA LEU A 248 -11.45 2.75 -0.62
C LEU A 248 -12.06 3.44 -1.83
N ALA A 249 -11.92 4.75 -1.89
CA ALA A 249 -12.04 5.55 -3.11
C ALA A 249 -10.78 6.43 -3.25
N THR A 250 -10.51 6.95 -4.44
CA THR A 250 -9.40 7.90 -4.66
C THR A 250 -9.75 8.90 -5.74
N ASP A 251 -9.33 10.14 -5.53
CA ASP A 251 -9.37 11.23 -6.53
C ASP A 251 -7.99 11.46 -7.18
N GLY A 252 -7.07 10.52 -7.01
CA GLY A 252 -5.67 10.61 -7.44
C GLY A 252 -4.76 11.33 -6.45
N SER A 253 -5.29 12.31 -5.71
CA SER A 253 -4.54 13.08 -4.70
C SER A 253 -4.71 12.54 -3.28
N THR A 254 -5.90 12.02 -2.98
CA THR A 254 -6.34 11.59 -1.66
C THR A 254 -6.94 10.19 -1.72
N LEU A 255 -6.44 9.30 -0.88
CA LEU A 255 -7.01 7.98 -0.63
C LEU A 255 -8.06 8.07 0.47
N TYR A 256 -9.32 7.81 0.15
CA TYR A 256 -10.41 7.71 1.11
C TYR A 256 -10.59 6.25 1.53
N VAL A 257 -9.94 5.85 2.62
CA VAL A 257 -9.93 4.46 3.10
C VAL A 257 -11.00 4.27 4.18
N PHE A 258 -11.97 3.40 3.92
CA PHE A 258 -12.99 3.05 4.90
C PHE A 258 -12.42 2.07 5.94
N LEU A 259 -12.16 2.56 7.15
CA LEU A 259 -11.61 1.78 8.26
C LEU A 259 -12.65 0.88 8.92
N SER A 260 -13.92 1.31 8.91
CA SER A 260 -15.11 0.61 9.42
C SER A 260 -16.37 1.22 8.84
N LYS A 261 -17.56 0.70 9.20
CA LYS A 261 -18.86 1.27 8.77
C LYS A 261 -19.08 2.73 9.19
N GLN A 262 -18.35 3.21 10.20
CA GLN A 262 -18.53 4.54 10.80
C GLN A 262 -17.28 5.44 10.71
N ARG A 263 -16.15 4.90 10.24
CA ARG A 263 -14.87 5.63 10.20
C ARG A 263 -14.18 5.45 8.87
N MET A 264 -13.77 6.56 8.30
CA MET A 264 -12.95 6.65 7.09
C MET A 264 -11.75 7.55 7.38
N VAL A 265 -10.65 7.34 6.67
CA VAL A 265 -9.52 8.27 6.67
C VAL A 265 -9.25 8.73 5.25
N GLY A 266 -9.16 10.03 5.04
CA GLY A 266 -8.57 10.61 3.83
C GLY A 266 -7.06 10.72 4.04
N ILE A 267 -6.26 10.14 3.16
CA ILE A 267 -4.80 10.11 3.23
C ILE A 267 -4.25 10.80 1.99
N SER A 268 -3.42 11.83 2.17
CA SER A 268 -2.71 12.53 1.09
C SER A 268 -1.25 12.76 1.43
N SER A 269 -0.49 13.34 0.50
CA SER A 269 0.88 13.80 0.75
C SER A 269 0.95 14.82 1.87
N ALA A 270 -0.05 15.70 1.99
CA ALA A 270 -0.13 16.74 3.02
C ALA A 270 -0.45 16.20 4.42
N GLY A 271 -1.17 15.09 4.54
CA GLY A 271 -1.55 14.58 5.85
C GLY A 271 -2.65 13.52 5.82
N SER A 272 -3.33 13.35 6.96
CA SER A 272 -4.49 12.47 7.06
C SER A 272 -5.61 13.13 7.84
N VAL A 273 -6.85 12.96 7.36
CA VAL A 273 -8.05 13.48 7.99
C VAL A 273 -8.99 12.32 8.31
N THR A 274 -9.43 12.23 9.56
CA THR A 274 -10.43 11.22 9.95
C THR A 274 -11.82 11.75 9.66
N PHE A 275 -12.64 10.95 8.97
CA PHE A 275 -14.04 11.19 8.73
C PHE A 275 -14.91 10.26 9.57
N THR A 276 -15.99 10.80 10.11
CA THR A 276 -17.01 10.03 10.85
C THR A 276 -18.32 10.09 10.11
N LYS A 277 -18.98 8.93 9.96
CA LYS A 277 -20.32 8.87 9.39
C LYS A 277 -21.32 9.39 10.42
N THR A 278 -22.17 10.33 10.02
CA THR A 278 -23.10 10.99 10.96
C THR A 278 -24.33 11.53 10.24
N ASN A 279 -25.46 11.60 10.95
CA ASN A 279 -26.69 12.27 10.53
C ASN A 279 -26.95 13.58 11.29
N ARG A 280 -26.00 14.03 12.12
CA ARG A 280 -26.14 15.22 12.98
C ARG A 280 -25.52 16.47 12.33
N GLY A 281 -26.04 17.65 12.68
CA GLY A 281 -25.53 18.96 12.26
C GLY A 281 -25.93 19.35 10.83
N GLN A 282 -25.52 20.55 10.39
CA GLN A 282 -25.85 21.08 9.05
C GLN A 282 -25.22 20.24 7.93
N ASP A 283 -26.03 19.72 7.02
CA ASP A 283 -25.59 18.88 5.91
C ASP A 283 -25.28 19.71 4.66
N THR A 284 -23.98 19.88 4.37
CA THR A 284 -23.50 20.58 3.17
C THR A 284 -23.01 19.61 2.09
N SER A 285 -23.11 18.30 2.36
CA SER A 285 -22.66 17.24 1.45
C SER A 285 -23.69 16.83 0.39
N GLN A 286 -24.91 17.34 0.50
CA GLN A 286 -25.99 17.00 -0.42
C GLN A 286 -25.66 17.46 -1.84
N VAL A 287 -25.69 16.53 -2.78
CA VAL A 287 -25.52 16.81 -4.21
C VAL A 287 -26.87 17.27 -4.76
N LYS A 288 -26.90 18.36 -5.54
CA LYS A 288 -28.13 18.88 -6.14
C LYS A 288 -28.80 17.78 -6.99
N ALA A 289 -30.14 17.70 -6.93
CA ALA A 289 -30.90 16.67 -7.64
C ALA A 289 -30.66 16.69 -9.15
N ASP A 290 -30.53 17.87 -9.75
CA ASP A 290 -30.29 18.01 -11.18
C ASP A 290 -28.88 17.53 -11.57
N ILE A 291 -27.87 17.77 -10.74
CA ILE A 291 -26.52 17.21 -10.92
C ILE A 291 -26.57 15.67 -10.87
N LEU A 292 -27.35 15.09 -9.94
CA LEU A 292 -27.52 13.63 -9.88
C LEU A 292 -28.19 13.07 -11.15
N LYS A 293 -29.17 13.80 -11.74
CA LYS A 293 -29.76 13.41 -13.03
C LYS A 293 -28.74 13.43 -14.16
N VAL A 294 -27.88 14.45 -14.20
CA VAL A 294 -26.81 14.56 -15.21
C VAL A 294 -25.83 13.40 -15.08
N PHE A 295 -25.38 13.09 -13.86
CA PHE A 295 -24.55 11.91 -13.61
C PHE A 295 -25.20 10.61 -14.07
N ALA A 296 -26.48 10.40 -13.74
CA ALA A 296 -27.21 9.21 -14.13
C ALA A 296 -27.37 9.09 -15.66
N ALA A 297 -27.62 10.20 -16.35
CA ALA A 297 -27.72 10.24 -17.81
C ALA A 297 -26.38 9.95 -18.49
N ALA A 298 -25.28 10.47 -17.94
CA ALA A 298 -23.94 10.18 -18.45
C ALA A 298 -23.56 8.71 -18.25
N ASP A 299 -23.82 8.14 -17.07
CA ASP A 299 -23.53 6.73 -16.77
C ASP A 299 -24.38 5.75 -17.58
N ALA A 300 -25.56 6.16 -18.04
CA ALA A 300 -26.43 5.34 -18.87
C ALA A 300 -25.95 5.24 -20.33
N ARG A 301 -25.04 6.12 -20.77
CA ARG A 301 -24.46 6.09 -22.12
C ARG A 301 -23.32 5.08 -22.20
N GLN A 302 -23.48 4.09 -23.08
CA GLN A 302 -22.47 3.06 -23.29
C GLN A 302 -21.26 3.55 -24.09
N ASP A 303 -21.42 4.64 -24.84
CA ASP A 303 -20.40 5.24 -25.68
C ASP A 303 -19.55 6.29 -24.96
N LEU A 304 -19.87 6.59 -23.70
CA LEU A 304 -19.12 7.53 -22.86
C LEU A 304 -18.36 6.79 -21.77
N LEU A 305 -17.20 7.34 -21.42
CA LEU A 305 -16.60 7.04 -20.14
C LEU A 305 -17.50 7.57 -19.01
N PRO A 306 -17.43 6.96 -17.83
CA PRO A 306 -18.29 7.39 -16.75
C PRO A 306 -17.95 8.82 -16.26
N ALA A 307 -18.98 9.57 -15.85
CA ALA A 307 -18.80 10.95 -15.40
C ALA A 307 -18.15 11.01 -14.01
N ILE A 308 -17.03 11.72 -13.88
CA ILE A 308 -16.28 11.92 -12.62
C ILE A 308 -16.55 13.28 -11.97
N SER A 309 -17.00 14.27 -12.74
CA SER A 309 -17.50 15.54 -12.22
C SER A 309 -18.56 16.17 -13.11
N VAL A 310 -19.43 16.96 -12.50
CA VAL A 310 -20.45 17.77 -13.16
C VAL A 310 -20.42 19.16 -12.53
N ALA A 311 -20.30 20.19 -13.36
CA ALA A 311 -20.34 21.59 -12.96
C ALA A 311 -21.48 22.32 -13.68
N ASP A 312 -22.27 23.08 -12.94
CA ASP A 312 -23.30 23.99 -13.43
C ASP A 312 -22.64 25.21 -14.07
N ILE A 313 -22.91 25.39 -15.36
CA ILE A 313 -22.40 26.52 -16.17
C ILE A 313 -23.52 27.50 -16.54
N GLY A 314 -24.68 27.40 -15.87
CA GLY A 314 -25.81 28.31 -16.03
C GLY A 314 -26.87 27.86 -17.03
N SER A 315 -28.07 28.45 -16.94
CA SER A 315 -29.19 28.23 -17.87
C SER A 315 -29.54 26.75 -18.10
N SER A 316 -29.49 25.94 -17.04
CA SER A 316 -29.71 24.48 -17.10
C SER A 316 -28.68 23.70 -17.94
N HIS A 317 -27.50 24.28 -18.16
CA HIS A 317 -26.36 23.63 -18.79
C HIS A 317 -25.31 23.21 -17.76
N TYR A 318 -24.64 22.11 -18.07
CA TYR A 318 -23.61 21.55 -17.22
C TYR A 318 -22.41 21.14 -18.07
N GLU A 319 -21.22 21.38 -17.55
CA GLU A 319 -19.99 20.77 -17.99
C GLU A 319 -19.84 19.42 -17.27
N VAL A 320 -19.50 18.37 -18.02
CA VAL A 320 -19.37 17.00 -17.52
C VAL A 320 -18.00 16.47 -17.91
N ALA A 321 -17.19 16.12 -16.92
CA ALA A 321 -15.90 15.47 -17.15
C ALA A 321 -16.09 13.95 -17.05
N CYS A 322 -15.73 13.23 -18.11
CA CYS A 322 -15.81 11.78 -18.20
C CYS A 322 -14.40 11.18 -18.23
N HIS A 323 -14.15 10.14 -17.42
CA HIS A 323 -12.84 9.48 -17.34
C HIS A 323 -13.00 8.03 -16.85
N ALA A 324 -12.02 7.18 -17.11
CA ALA A 324 -11.96 5.85 -16.51
C ALA A 324 -12.00 5.96 -14.96
N PHE A 325 -13.00 5.34 -14.33
CA PHE A 325 -13.29 5.53 -12.89
C PHE A 325 -12.17 5.03 -11.95
N SER A 326 -11.25 4.18 -12.41
CA SER A 326 -10.27 3.48 -11.56
C SER A 326 -8.95 4.24 -11.45
N MET A 327 -8.98 5.43 -10.82
CA MET A 327 -7.76 6.16 -10.41
C MET A 327 -6.93 5.40 -9.34
N LEU A 328 -7.38 4.20 -8.95
CA LEU A 328 -6.67 3.27 -8.08
C LEU A 328 -5.49 2.60 -8.78
N THR A 329 -5.67 2.25 -10.05
CA THR A 329 -4.75 1.42 -10.83
C THR A 329 -4.14 2.20 -11.98
N ASP A 330 -4.89 3.15 -12.53
CA ASP A 330 -4.49 3.97 -13.66
C ASP A 330 -4.14 5.39 -13.18
N PRO A 331 -3.00 5.95 -13.62
CA PRO A 331 -2.65 7.31 -13.26
C PRO A 331 -3.65 8.28 -13.90
N TYR A 332 -4.17 9.23 -13.10
CA TYR A 332 -5.01 10.29 -13.64
C TYR A 332 -4.17 11.24 -14.50
N ALA A 333 -4.52 11.39 -15.78
CA ALA A 333 -3.95 12.41 -16.65
C ALA A 333 -5.08 13.27 -17.22
N SER A 334 -4.96 14.59 -17.11
CA SER A 334 -6.00 15.53 -17.56
C SER A 334 -6.31 15.43 -19.06
N LYS A 335 -5.36 14.95 -19.86
CA LYS A 335 -5.50 14.67 -21.30
C LYS A 335 -6.44 13.50 -21.61
N ASP A 336 -6.76 12.66 -20.63
CA ASP A 336 -7.62 11.49 -20.79
C ASP A 336 -9.08 11.79 -20.38
N ILE A 337 -9.39 13.07 -20.09
CA ILE A 337 -10.75 13.52 -19.76
C ILE A 337 -11.49 13.84 -21.06
N ASP A 338 -12.62 13.17 -21.24
CA ASP A 338 -13.60 13.48 -22.26
C ASP A 338 -14.60 14.50 -21.70
N TRP A 339 -14.65 15.70 -22.29
CA TRP A 339 -15.50 16.79 -21.84
C TRP A 339 -16.81 16.80 -22.63
N GLN A 340 -17.91 16.73 -21.88
CA GLN A 340 -19.26 16.68 -22.43
C GLN A 340 -20.06 17.87 -21.91
N LYS A 341 -21.00 18.35 -22.72
CA LYS A 341 -22.00 19.32 -22.31
C LYS A 341 -23.32 18.59 -22.07
N ALA A 342 -23.88 18.76 -20.87
CA ALA A 342 -25.22 18.31 -20.55
C ALA A 342 -26.20 19.49 -20.49
N THR A 343 -27.42 19.28 -20.97
CA THR A 343 -28.50 20.28 -20.92
C THR A 343 -29.75 19.63 -20.35
N LEU A 344 -30.32 20.24 -19.31
CA LEU A 344 -31.52 19.76 -18.63
C LEU A 344 -32.75 20.54 -19.11
N VAL A 345 -33.64 19.87 -19.84
CA VAL A 345 -34.90 20.44 -20.33
C VAL A 345 -36.04 19.51 -19.95
N ASN A 346 -37.08 20.03 -19.30
CA ASN A 346 -38.27 19.25 -18.90
C ASN A 346 -37.91 17.95 -18.17
N GLN A 347 -36.96 18.03 -17.23
CA GLN A 347 -36.41 16.89 -16.47
C GLN A 347 -35.65 15.83 -17.27
N ARG A 348 -35.44 16.03 -18.58
CA ARG A 348 -34.62 15.16 -19.43
C ARG A 348 -33.24 15.78 -19.65
N VAL A 349 -32.21 14.95 -19.56
CA VAL A 349 -30.82 15.36 -19.80
C VAL A 349 -30.45 14.99 -21.23
N MET A 350 -29.99 15.97 -22.00
CA MET A 350 -29.32 15.76 -23.29
C MET A 350 -27.81 15.93 -23.10
N ILE A 351 -27.01 15.02 -23.64
CA ILE A 351 -25.54 15.07 -23.53
C ILE A 351 -24.95 15.13 -24.93
N THR A 352 -24.10 16.12 -25.18
CA THR A 352 -23.37 16.31 -26.44
C THR A 352 -21.89 16.49 -26.14
N ASP A 353 -21.06 16.22 -27.15
CA ASP A 353 -19.65 16.57 -27.09
C ASP A 353 -19.50 18.08 -26.85
N MET A 354 -18.59 18.47 -25.95
CA MET A 354 -18.35 19.87 -25.65
C MET A 354 -17.39 20.54 -26.63
N TYR A 355 -16.48 19.76 -27.22
CA TYR A 355 -15.45 20.26 -28.15
C TYR A 355 -15.36 19.38 -29.42
N PRO A 356 -16.44 19.31 -30.22
CA PRO A 356 -16.46 18.48 -31.43
C PRO A 356 -15.37 18.86 -32.45
N GLU A 357 -14.88 20.11 -32.42
CA GLU A 357 -13.85 20.65 -33.30
C GLU A 357 -12.41 20.21 -32.96
N LEU A 358 -12.19 19.56 -31.82
CA LEU A 358 -10.87 19.10 -31.38
C LEU A 358 -10.60 17.61 -31.69
N LYS A 359 -11.51 16.94 -32.39
CA LYS A 359 -11.44 15.50 -32.73
C LYS A 359 -10.80 15.21 -34.08
#